data_AF-A0A1I5XHL1-F1
#
_entry.id   AF-A0A1I5XHL1-F1
#
_cell.length_a   1.000
_cell.length_b   1.000
_cell.length_c   1.000
_cell.angle_alpha   90.00
_cell.angle_beta   90.00
_cell.angle_gamma   90.00
#
_symmetry.space_group_name_H-M   'P 1'
#
loop_
_entity.id
_entity.type
_entity.pdbx_description
1 polymer ?
#
loop_
_entity_poly.entity_id
_entity_poly.type
_entity_poly.pdbx_seq_one_letter_code
_entity_poly.pdbx_strand_id
1 'polypeptide(L)'
;MNHHTLSDFRVGQGAFLDRLLTVNVASLLATGTVTMKQVAQDGMRVRAHAGAASFRRKERLQQFHAQARQQVEALKREVRDDPAATERRQQAARERAAREREERIAKALAQLPKVEKIKQAQGKPASSARASTTDAEASVMKMPDGGFRPAYNVQLATDTASQVILGVDVVTRGSDLGQLAPMVEQLDERYARRPQEMLVDGGFAKHDDIERLAPTTTVYAPLPKPKDAERDPHAALPDDSETIAAWRKRMGTDEAKEIYKERAATAECVNAIARNRGLQRFNVCGLDKVKSVLLWYALAHNLMRMLELAPGVLLGMPAMT
;
A
#
# COMPACT_ATOMS: atom_id res chain seq x y z
N MET A 1 -20.07 23.49 6.11
CA MET A 1 -18.95 22.66 5.59
C MET A 1 -18.96 22.75 4.06
N ASN A 2 -17.85 23.12 3.42
CA ASN A 2 -17.78 23.15 1.94
C ASN A 2 -17.04 21.91 1.39
N HIS A 3 -17.06 21.71 0.07
CA HIS A 3 -16.45 20.53 -0.56
C HIS A 3 -14.92 20.47 -0.41
N HIS A 4 -14.24 21.63 -0.37
CA HIS A 4 -12.80 21.70 -0.14
C HIS A 4 -12.45 21.26 1.29
N THR A 5 -13.17 21.74 2.31
CA THR A 5 -12.96 21.36 3.71
C THR A 5 -13.11 19.85 3.92
N LEU A 6 -14.12 19.23 3.30
CA LEU A 6 -14.31 17.78 3.39
C LEU A 6 -13.18 17.02 2.67
N SER A 7 -12.77 17.49 1.48
CA SER A 7 -11.66 16.90 0.74
C SER A 7 -10.37 16.95 1.54
N ASP A 8 -10.05 18.09 2.15
CA ASP A 8 -8.85 18.29 2.96
C ASP A 8 -8.89 17.43 4.23
N PHE A 9 -10.03 17.35 4.89
CA PHE A 9 -10.21 16.47 6.06
C PHE A 9 -9.93 15.00 5.73
N ARG A 10 -10.38 14.51 4.58
CA ARG A 10 -10.22 13.10 4.17
C ARG A 10 -8.76 12.69 3.98
N VAL A 11 -7.86 13.63 3.66
CA VAL A 11 -6.48 13.33 3.29
C VAL A 11 -5.44 13.99 4.20
N GLY A 12 -5.83 14.96 5.01
CA GLY A 12 -4.92 15.77 5.84
C GLY A 12 -4.60 15.17 7.20
N GLN A 13 -5.25 14.06 7.58
CA GLN A 13 -5.20 13.51 8.94
C GLN A 13 -4.46 12.16 9.03
N GLY A 14 -3.59 11.84 8.07
CA GLY A 14 -2.92 10.53 7.99
C GLY A 14 -2.30 10.06 9.31
N ALA A 15 -1.50 10.91 9.97
CA ALA A 15 -0.87 10.56 11.25
C ALA A 15 -1.87 10.33 12.39
N PHE A 16 -3.00 11.04 12.40
CA PHE A 16 -4.07 10.81 13.38
C PHE A 16 -4.76 9.47 13.11
N LEU A 17 -5.13 9.19 11.86
CA LEU A 17 -5.78 7.94 11.47
C LEU A 17 -4.88 6.73 11.73
N ASP A 18 -3.58 6.88 11.52
CA ASP A 18 -2.59 5.86 11.81
C ASP A 18 -2.54 5.53 13.30
N ARG A 19 -2.47 6.55 14.17
CA ARG A 19 -2.58 6.37 15.62
C ARG A 19 -3.93 5.78 16.04
N LEU A 20 -5.02 6.20 15.39
CA LEU A 20 -6.35 5.70 15.69
C LEU A 20 -6.48 4.22 15.36
N LEU A 21 -5.88 3.75 14.25
CA LEU A 21 -5.81 2.32 13.94
C LEU A 21 -5.06 1.56 15.04
N THR A 22 -3.92 2.09 15.51
CA THR A 22 -3.18 1.49 16.63
C THR A 22 -4.04 1.37 17.88
N VAL A 23 -4.70 2.46 18.31
CA VAL A 23 -5.56 2.44 19.51
C VAL A 23 -6.75 1.49 19.35
N ASN A 24 -7.36 1.47 18.18
CA ASN A 24 -8.46 0.58 17.84
C ASN A 24 -8.08 -0.89 18.01
N VAL A 25 -6.98 -1.32 17.38
CA VAL A 25 -6.52 -2.72 17.43
C VAL A 25 -5.97 -3.06 18.82
N ALA A 26 -5.23 -2.15 19.47
CA ALA A 26 -4.72 -2.37 20.83
C ALA A 26 -5.86 -2.59 21.84
N SER A 27 -6.98 -1.91 21.68
CA SER A 27 -8.16 -2.13 22.53
C SER A 27 -8.73 -3.54 22.36
N LEU A 28 -8.76 -4.06 21.12
CA LEU A 28 -9.23 -5.42 20.83
C LEU A 28 -8.25 -6.50 21.27
N LEU A 29 -6.95 -6.20 21.25
CA LEU A 29 -5.91 -7.04 21.85
C LEU A 29 -6.09 -7.14 23.37
N ALA A 30 -6.36 -6.00 24.03
CA ALA A 30 -6.54 -5.94 25.48
C ALA A 30 -7.75 -6.75 25.98
N THR A 31 -8.80 -6.86 25.16
CA THR A 31 -9.98 -7.70 25.47
C THR A 31 -9.84 -9.14 25.02
N GLY A 32 -8.74 -9.51 24.36
CA GLY A 32 -8.54 -10.84 23.79
C GLY A 32 -9.40 -11.15 22.55
N THR A 33 -10.15 -10.18 22.04
CA THR A 33 -10.96 -10.32 20.81
C THR A 33 -10.08 -10.54 19.58
N VAL A 34 -8.90 -9.92 19.58
CA VAL A 34 -7.83 -10.15 18.61
C VAL A 34 -6.65 -10.75 19.36
N THR A 35 -5.94 -11.71 18.75
CA THR A 35 -4.82 -12.39 19.42
C THR A 35 -3.50 -12.27 18.68
N MET A 36 -3.49 -11.94 17.38
CA MET A 36 -2.28 -11.98 16.55
C MET A 36 -1.56 -13.34 16.59
N LYS A 37 -2.29 -14.44 16.84
CA LYS A 37 -1.72 -15.78 16.72
C LYS A 37 -1.33 -16.04 15.27
N GLN A 38 -2.30 -15.89 14.38
CA GLN A 38 -2.14 -16.07 12.94
C GLN A 38 -2.57 -14.78 12.24
N VAL A 39 -1.68 -14.26 11.40
CA VAL A 39 -1.93 -13.05 10.62
C VAL A 39 -1.68 -13.35 9.16
N ALA A 40 -2.69 -13.08 8.33
CA ALA A 40 -2.57 -13.17 6.89
C ALA A 40 -2.23 -11.79 6.31
N GLN A 41 -1.22 -11.73 5.43
CA GLN A 41 -0.90 -10.53 4.67
C GLN A 41 -1.06 -10.78 3.16
N ASP A 42 -1.63 -9.78 2.48
CA ASP A 42 -1.77 -9.79 1.03
C ASP A 42 -1.64 -8.38 0.44
N GLY A 43 -1.17 -8.36 -0.82
CA GLY A 43 -1.00 -7.17 -1.62
C GLY A 43 -2.10 -7.00 -2.64
N MET A 44 -2.74 -5.83 -2.66
CA MET A 44 -3.78 -5.49 -3.62
C MET A 44 -3.38 -4.28 -4.47
N ARG A 45 -3.25 -4.47 -5.79
CA ARG A 45 -3.07 -3.35 -6.73
C ARG A 45 -4.37 -2.57 -6.90
N VAL A 46 -4.33 -1.28 -6.58
CA VAL A 46 -5.45 -0.32 -6.69
C VAL A 46 -5.07 0.80 -7.64
N ARG A 47 -5.96 1.17 -8.57
CA ARG A 47 -5.64 2.18 -9.59
C ARG A 47 -5.35 3.53 -8.96
N ALA A 48 -4.32 4.21 -9.45
CA ALA A 48 -4.01 5.58 -9.05
C ALA A 48 -4.96 6.59 -9.74
N HIS A 49 -4.97 7.82 -9.23
CA HIS A 49 -5.63 8.95 -9.87
C HIS A 49 -4.76 9.53 -11.02
N ALA A 50 -4.31 8.66 -11.92
CA ALA A 50 -3.49 9.02 -13.07
C ALA A 50 -3.85 8.20 -14.30
N GLY A 51 -3.75 8.81 -15.49
CA GLY A 51 -3.86 8.13 -16.78
C GLY A 51 -2.50 7.60 -17.24
N ALA A 52 -2.47 6.50 -18.00
CA ALA A 52 -1.21 5.99 -18.58
C ALA A 52 -0.51 7.05 -19.44
N ALA A 53 -1.31 7.84 -20.17
CA ALA A 53 -0.85 8.99 -20.94
C ALA A 53 -0.35 10.16 -20.10
N SER A 54 -0.25 10.09 -18.77
CA SER A 54 0.46 11.10 -17.95
C SER A 54 1.95 10.76 -17.76
N PHE A 55 2.36 9.51 -18.03
CA PHE A 55 3.73 9.06 -17.83
C PHE A 55 4.62 9.53 -18.98
N ARG A 56 5.71 10.22 -18.63
CA ARG A 56 6.63 10.84 -19.59
C ARG A 56 8.08 10.55 -19.22
N ARG A 57 8.93 10.46 -20.24
CA ARG A 57 10.40 10.39 -20.08
C ARG A 57 10.97 11.76 -19.71
N LYS A 58 12.23 11.75 -19.26
CA LYS A 58 12.96 12.91 -18.77
C LYS A 58 12.91 14.11 -19.69
N GLU A 59 13.20 13.93 -20.98
CA GLU A 59 13.29 15.02 -21.95
C GLU A 59 11.93 15.73 -22.10
N ARG A 60 10.85 14.94 -22.18
CA ARG A 60 9.50 15.48 -22.32
C ARG A 60 9.00 16.16 -21.04
N LEU A 61 9.40 15.65 -19.87
CA LEU A 61 9.10 16.29 -18.59
C LEU A 61 9.83 17.64 -18.46
N GLN A 62 11.10 17.72 -18.87
CA GLN A 62 11.86 18.97 -18.89
C GLN A 62 11.23 20.01 -19.82
N GLN A 63 10.81 19.60 -21.03
CA GLN A 63 10.07 20.46 -21.95
C GLN A 63 8.75 20.96 -21.34
N PHE A 64 7.96 20.06 -20.74
CA PHE A 64 6.70 20.44 -20.10
C PHE A 64 6.91 21.36 -18.90
N HIS A 65 7.98 21.16 -18.14
CA HIS A 65 8.33 22.01 -17.00
C HIS A 65 8.68 23.42 -17.48
N ALA A 66 9.49 23.55 -18.52
CA ALA A 66 9.85 24.84 -19.11
C ALA A 66 8.60 25.59 -19.62
N GLN A 67 7.71 24.90 -20.34
CA GLN A 67 6.44 25.47 -20.82
C GLN A 67 5.52 25.89 -19.67
N ALA A 68 5.39 25.05 -18.63
CA ALA A 68 4.55 25.36 -17.48
C ALA A 68 5.10 26.57 -16.70
N ARG A 69 6.41 26.65 -16.51
CA ARG A 69 7.08 27.79 -15.87
C ARG A 69 6.86 29.08 -16.66
N GLN A 70 7.01 29.05 -17.98
CA GLN A 70 6.76 30.21 -18.83
C GLN A 70 5.30 30.68 -18.73
N GLN A 71 4.34 29.75 -18.70
CA GLN A 71 2.92 30.08 -18.52
C GLN A 71 2.63 30.72 -17.16
N VAL A 72 3.22 30.21 -16.08
CA VAL A 72 3.09 30.79 -14.73
C VAL A 72 3.62 32.22 -14.70
N GLU A 73 4.79 32.46 -15.29
CA GLU A 73 5.38 33.81 -15.34
C GLU A 73 4.55 34.77 -16.21
N ALA A 74 3.96 34.31 -17.30
CA ALA A 74 3.04 35.12 -18.11
C ALA A 74 1.79 35.53 -17.31
N LEU A 75 1.11 34.57 -16.67
CA LEU A 75 -0.10 34.84 -15.87
C LEU A 75 0.18 35.75 -14.66
N LYS A 76 1.36 35.61 -14.03
CA LYS A 76 1.80 36.53 -12.95
C LYS A 76 1.99 37.97 -13.43
N ARG A 77 2.35 38.19 -14.70
CA ARG A 77 2.45 39.54 -15.28
C ARG A 77 1.04 40.09 -15.56
N GLU A 78 0.19 39.31 -16.21
CA GLU A 78 -1.20 39.70 -16.48
C GLU A 78 -1.97 40.12 -15.21
N VAL A 79 -1.88 39.33 -14.14
CA VAL A 79 -2.53 39.64 -12.84
C VAL A 79 -2.01 40.95 -12.21
N ARG A 80 -0.75 41.30 -12.45
CA ARG A 80 -0.12 42.52 -11.94
C ARG A 80 -0.57 43.75 -12.72
N ASP A 81 -0.76 43.60 -14.03
CA ASP A 81 -0.92 44.71 -14.97
C ASP A 81 -2.40 45.10 -15.18
N ASP A 82 -3.38 44.19 -14.95
CA ASP A 82 -4.83 44.49 -15.08
C ASP A 82 -5.67 44.02 -13.86
N PRO A 83 -5.98 44.93 -12.91
CA PRO A 83 -6.62 44.58 -11.64
C PRO A 83 -8.16 44.71 -11.61
N ALA A 84 -8.95 44.42 -12.66
CA ALA A 84 -10.42 44.47 -12.58
C ALA A 84 -11.05 43.36 -11.68
N ALA A 85 -11.98 43.69 -10.77
CA ALA A 85 -12.39 42.84 -9.64
C ALA A 85 -13.06 41.47 -9.99
N THR A 86 -13.87 41.39 -11.05
CA THR A 86 -14.52 40.13 -11.48
C THR A 86 -13.52 39.22 -12.22
N GLU A 87 -12.58 39.81 -12.95
CA GLU A 87 -11.51 39.10 -13.65
C GLU A 87 -10.45 38.58 -12.69
N ARG A 88 -10.15 39.31 -11.59
CA ARG A 88 -9.20 38.87 -10.55
C ARG A 88 -9.46 37.45 -10.05
N ARG A 89 -10.72 37.08 -9.78
CA ARG A 89 -11.04 35.72 -9.29
C ARG A 89 -10.74 34.65 -10.33
N GLN A 90 -11.06 34.92 -11.60
CA GLN A 90 -10.81 33.99 -12.71
C GLN A 90 -9.30 33.91 -13.02
N GLN A 91 -8.61 35.05 -13.09
CA GLN A 91 -7.18 35.12 -13.31
C GLN A 91 -6.40 34.44 -12.18
N ALA A 92 -6.74 34.70 -10.91
CA ALA A 92 -6.13 34.02 -9.76
C ALA A 92 -6.41 32.50 -9.76
N ALA A 93 -7.57 32.05 -10.22
CA ALA A 93 -7.84 30.62 -10.40
C ALA A 93 -6.98 30.00 -11.51
N ARG A 94 -6.81 30.69 -12.66
CA ARG A 94 -5.94 30.25 -13.76
C ARG A 94 -4.47 30.20 -13.32
N GLU A 95 -3.99 31.22 -12.62
CA GLU A 95 -2.63 31.29 -12.11
C GLU A 95 -2.35 30.17 -11.09
N ARG A 96 -3.29 29.92 -10.17
CA ARG A 96 -3.20 28.76 -9.25
C ARG A 96 -3.13 27.44 -10.00
N ALA A 97 -4.03 27.21 -10.96
CA ALA A 97 -4.03 25.98 -11.75
C ALA A 97 -2.72 25.79 -12.56
N ALA A 98 -2.15 26.88 -13.08
CA ALA A 98 -0.86 26.86 -13.78
C ALA A 98 0.30 26.52 -12.82
N ARG A 99 0.33 27.12 -11.62
CA ARG A 99 1.32 26.82 -10.57
C ARG A 99 1.24 25.35 -10.14
N GLU A 100 0.04 24.85 -9.82
CA GLU A 100 -0.17 23.46 -9.45
C GLU A 100 0.25 22.48 -10.56
N ARG A 101 0.12 22.87 -11.82
CA ARG A 101 0.59 22.06 -12.95
C ARG A 101 2.12 22.04 -13.02
N GLU A 102 2.77 23.18 -12.87
CA GLU A 102 4.22 23.30 -12.85
C GLU A 102 4.82 22.48 -11.68
N GLU A 103 4.28 22.63 -10.48
CA GLU A 103 4.68 21.87 -9.29
C GLU A 103 4.54 20.35 -9.48
N ARG A 104 3.44 19.89 -10.11
CA ARG A 104 3.25 18.46 -10.41
C ARG A 104 4.31 17.93 -11.37
N ILE A 105 4.69 18.70 -12.38
CA ILE A 105 5.74 18.30 -13.32
C ILE A 105 7.11 18.34 -12.64
N ALA A 106 7.35 19.32 -11.77
CA ALA A 106 8.57 19.39 -10.96
C ALA A 106 8.71 18.16 -10.06
N LYS A 107 7.64 17.75 -9.37
CA LYS A 107 7.60 16.49 -8.59
C LYS A 107 7.86 15.26 -9.46
N ALA A 108 7.29 15.21 -10.66
CA ALA A 108 7.54 14.12 -11.61
C ALA A 108 9.04 14.03 -11.99
N LEU A 109 9.69 15.18 -12.24
CA LEU A 109 11.14 15.24 -12.49
C LEU A 109 11.94 14.79 -11.27
N ALA A 110 11.57 15.24 -10.07
CA ALA A 110 12.23 14.87 -8.82
C ALA A 110 12.14 13.36 -8.52
N GLN A 111 11.09 12.68 -9.00
CA GLN A 111 10.93 11.24 -8.83
C GLN A 111 11.78 10.40 -9.80
N LEU A 112 12.18 10.94 -10.96
CA LEU A 112 12.89 10.19 -11.99
C LEU A 112 14.15 9.48 -11.49
N PRO A 113 15.05 10.10 -10.69
CA PRO A 113 16.25 9.42 -10.21
C PRO A 113 15.94 8.13 -9.45
N LYS A 114 14.86 8.09 -8.67
CA LYS A 114 14.40 6.89 -7.97
C LYS A 114 13.95 5.82 -8.95
N VAL A 115 13.20 6.20 -9.99
CA VAL A 115 12.72 5.26 -11.03
C VAL A 115 13.87 4.76 -11.90
N GLU A 116 14.84 5.62 -12.24
CA GLU A 116 16.06 5.27 -12.99
C GLU A 116 16.87 4.19 -12.26
N LYS A 117 17.12 4.37 -10.95
CA LYS A 117 17.78 3.35 -10.11
C LYS A 117 17.04 2.03 -10.11
N ILE A 118 15.70 2.06 -10.02
CA ILE A 118 14.87 0.84 -10.09
C ILE A 118 15.00 0.15 -11.46
N LYS A 119 15.02 0.91 -12.56
CA LYS A 119 15.20 0.34 -13.91
C LYS A 119 16.58 -0.29 -14.06
N GLN A 120 17.63 0.38 -13.59
CA GLN A 120 19.00 -0.15 -13.62
C GLN A 120 19.12 -1.45 -12.82
N ALA A 121 18.57 -1.51 -11.61
CA ALA A 121 18.53 -2.72 -10.80
C ALA A 121 17.75 -3.88 -11.46
N GLN A 122 16.83 -3.57 -12.38
CA GLN A 122 16.10 -4.55 -13.20
C GLN A 122 16.82 -4.89 -14.52
N GLY A 123 18.05 -4.43 -14.72
CA GLY A 123 18.80 -4.61 -15.99
C GLY A 123 18.22 -3.81 -17.16
N LYS A 124 17.41 -2.77 -16.90
CA LYS A 124 16.78 -1.92 -17.92
C LYS A 124 17.48 -0.57 -18.03
N PRO A 125 17.50 0.06 -19.23
CA PRO A 125 18.10 1.37 -19.41
C PRO A 125 17.44 2.43 -18.53
N ALA A 126 18.24 3.30 -17.89
CA ALA A 126 17.74 4.43 -17.12
C ALA A 126 16.84 5.36 -17.96
N SER A 127 17.15 5.53 -19.25
CA SER A 127 16.34 6.31 -20.22
C SER A 127 14.93 5.76 -20.45
N SER A 128 14.64 4.53 -20.03
CA SER A 128 13.30 3.95 -20.05
C SER A 128 12.42 4.41 -18.88
N ALA A 129 12.99 5.09 -17.88
CA ALA A 129 12.26 5.62 -16.73
C ALA A 129 11.19 6.63 -17.17
N ARG A 130 10.03 6.55 -16.50
CA ARG A 130 8.91 7.45 -16.73
C ARG A 130 8.28 7.81 -15.40
N ALA A 131 7.90 9.07 -15.26
CA ALA A 131 7.12 9.57 -14.13
C ALA A 131 5.85 10.27 -14.64
N SER A 132 4.80 10.28 -13.83
CA SER A 132 3.51 10.87 -14.19
C SER A 132 3.48 12.37 -13.93
N THR A 133 2.97 13.16 -14.89
CA THR A 133 2.65 14.58 -14.69
C THR A 133 1.36 14.81 -13.88
N THR A 134 0.68 13.75 -13.46
CA THR A 134 -0.56 13.81 -12.68
C THR A 134 -0.34 13.32 -11.25
N ASP A 135 0.31 12.17 -11.09
CA ASP A 135 0.62 11.57 -9.79
C ASP A 135 2.05 10.99 -9.81
N ALA A 136 3.02 11.84 -9.46
CA ALA A 136 4.45 11.55 -9.59
C ALA A 136 4.87 10.26 -8.87
N GLU A 137 4.21 9.91 -7.77
CA GLU A 137 4.57 8.77 -6.92
C GLU A 137 3.95 7.44 -7.39
N ALA A 138 2.93 7.49 -8.26
CA ALA A 138 2.31 6.29 -8.81
C ALA A 138 3.23 5.54 -9.78
N SER A 139 3.12 4.22 -9.80
CA SER A 139 3.86 3.35 -10.72
C SER A 139 2.93 2.69 -11.72
N VAL A 140 3.43 2.38 -12.91
CA VAL A 140 2.72 1.50 -13.85
C VAL A 140 2.91 0.05 -13.40
N MET A 141 1.83 -0.63 -13.05
CA MET A 141 1.82 -1.99 -12.53
C MET A 141 0.93 -2.90 -13.39
N LYS A 142 1.26 -4.20 -13.42
CA LYS A 142 0.37 -5.22 -13.97
C LYS A 142 -0.81 -5.41 -13.00
N MET A 143 -2.01 -5.25 -13.51
CA MET A 143 -3.25 -5.43 -12.77
C MET A 143 -3.71 -6.90 -12.85
N PRO A 144 -4.64 -7.36 -12.00
CA PRO A 144 -5.15 -8.73 -12.03
C PRO A 144 -5.79 -9.13 -13.37
N ASP A 145 -6.37 -8.18 -14.10
CA ASP A 145 -6.93 -8.39 -15.45
C ASP A 145 -5.86 -8.47 -16.56
N GLY A 146 -4.58 -8.50 -16.20
CA GLY A 146 -3.45 -8.55 -17.13
C GLY A 146 -3.03 -7.20 -17.72
N GLY A 147 -3.86 -6.16 -17.57
CA GLY A 147 -3.56 -4.83 -18.12
C GLY A 147 -2.54 -4.05 -17.28
N PHE A 148 -1.77 -3.17 -17.92
CA PHE A 148 -0.82 -2.29 -17.23
C PHE A 148 -1.41 -0.90 -17.00
N ARG A 149 -1.51 -0.48 -15.74
CA ARG A 149 -2.13 0.81 -15.37
C ARG A 149 -1.35 1.50 -14.25
N PRO A 150 -1.45 2.84 -14.15
CA PRO A 150 -0.98 3.56 -12.97
C PRO A 150 -1.71 3.06 -11.73
N ALA A 151 -0.97 2.65 -10.71
CA ALA A 151 -1.49 2.02 -9.51
C ALA A 151 -0.55 2.23 -8.31
N TYR A 152 -1.11 1.95 -7.14
CA TYR A 152 -0.39 1.66 -5.91
C TYR A 152 -0.68 0.21 -5.51
N ASN A 153 0.24 -0.41 -4.79
CA ASN A 153 0.03 -1.71 -4.18
C ASN A 153 -0.25 -1.50 -2.69
N VAL A 154 -1.48 -1.73 -2.25
CA VAL A 154 -1.82 -1.64 -0.83
C VAL A 154 -1.51 -2.97 -0.15
N GLN A 155 -0.99 -2.92 1.06
CA GLN A 155 -0.65 -4.07 1.89
C GLN A 155 -1.59 -4.06 3.10
N LEU A 156 -2.28 -5.18 3.34
CA LEU A 156 -3.15 -5.36 4.51
C LEU A 156 -2.67 -6.59 5.28
N ALA A 157 -2.40 -6.42 6.58
CA ALA A 157 -2.19 -7.52 7.51
C ALA A 157 -3.45 -7.70 8.36
N THR A 158 -3.99 -8.91 8.37
CA THR A 158 -5.31 -9.23 8.95
C THR A 158 -5.19 -10.42 9.88
N ASP A 159 -5.73 -10.30 11.10
CA ASP A 159 -5.87 -11.43 12.02
C ASP A 159 -6.87 -12.46 11.45
N THR A 160 -6.47 -13.73 11.37
CA THR A 160 -7.26 -14.76 10.67
C THR A 160 -8.57 -15.08 11.38
N ALA A 161 -8.57 -15.11 12.72
CA ALA A 161 -9.75 -15.47 13.50
C ALA A 161 -10.82 -14.37 13.51
N SER A 162 -10.41 -13.10 13.52
CA SER A 162 -11.32 -11.95 13.67
C SER A 162 -11.59 -11.19 12.37
N GLN A 163 -10.76 -11.38 11.35
CA GLN A 163 -10.69 -10.55 10.13
C GLN A 163 -10.45 -9.07 10.41
N VAL A 164 -9.91 -8.71 11.57
CA VAL A 164 -9.51 -7.34 11.92
C VAL A 164 -8.21 -7.01 11.20
N ILE A 165 -8.16 -5.85 10.55
CA ILE A 165 -6.95 -5.32 9.90
C ILE A 165 -6.06 -4.73 10.98
N LEU A 166 -4.87 -5.31 11.15
CA LEU A 166 -3.90 -4.96 12.18
C LEU A 166 -2.87 -3.94 11.69
N GLY A 167 -2.50 -4.04 10.41
CA GLY A 167 -1.44 -3.25 9.79
C GLY A 167 -1.79 -2.89 8.36
N VAL A 168 -1.37 -1.71 7.94
CA VAL A 168 -1.59 -1.22 6.58
C VAL A 168 -0.34 -0.53 6.05
N ASP A 169 -0.09 -0.72 4.76
CA ASP A 169 0.86 0.12 4.04
C ASP A 169 0.50 0.32 2.58
N VAL A 170 1.15 1.29 1.95
CA VAL A 170 1.00 1.57 0.52
C VAL A 170 2.38 1.62 -0.09
N VAL A 171 2.63 0.79 -1.10
CA VAL A 171 3.92 0.76 -1.78
C VAL A 171 3.78 1.01 -3.27
N THR A 172 4.84 1.60 -3.84
CA THR A 172 4.91 1.98 -5.24
C THR A 172 5.57 0.89 -6.11
N ARG A 173 5.73 -0.33 -5.58
CA ARG A 173 6.21 -1.52 -6.31
C ARG A 173 5.04 -2.43 -6.65
N GLY A 174 5.07 -3.01 -7.84
CA GLY A 174 4.03 -3.95 -8.30
C GLY A 174 4.22 -5.39 -7.81
N SER A 175 5.33 -5.69 -7.12
CA SER A 175 5.65 -6.99 -6.54
C SER A 175 5.61 -6.89 -5.03
N ASP A 176 5.18 -7.97 -4.40
CA ASP A 176 5.04 -8.13 -2.94
C ASP A 176 6.33 -8.66 -2.29
N LEU A 177 7.36 -8.94 -3.09
CA LEU A 177 8.66 -9.40 -2.62
C LEU A 177 9.30 -8.34 -1.71
N GLY A 178 9.72 -8.75 -0.52
CA GLY A 178 10.33 -7.86 0.47
C GLY A 178 9.33 -7.00 1.25
N GLN A 179 8.03 -7.31 1.21
CA GLN A 179 6.98 -6.60 1.97
C GLN A 179 6.58 -7.32 3.27
N LEU A 180 7.15 -8.49 3.55
CA LEU A 180 6.80 -9.29 4.72
C LEU A 180 7.46 -8.73 5.99
N ALA A 181 8.79 -8.58 6.00
CA ALA A 181 9.50 -8.07 7.17
C ALA A 181 9.05 -6.64 7.58
N PRO A 182 8.90 -5.67 6.65
CA PRO A 182 8.40 -4.35 7.00
C PRO A 182 7.02 -4.34 7.67
N MET A 183 6.13 -5.27 7.28
CA MET A 183 4.81 -5.37 7.88
C MET A 183 4.89 -5.91 9.31
N VAL A 184 5.68 -6.96 9.54
CA VAL A 184 5.88 -7.49 10.90
C VAL A 184 6.54 -6.48 11.81
N GLU A 185 7.53 -5.72 11.32
CA GLU A 185 8.15 -4.60 12.06
C GLU A 185 7.12 -3.52 12.41
N GLN A 186 6.25 -3.15 11.48
CA GLN A 186 5.17 -2.20 11.76
C GLN A 186 4.24 -2.73 12.88
N LEU A 187 3.88 -4.01 12.86
CA LEU A 187 3.04 -4.60 13.91
C LEU A 187 3.74 -4.58 15.29
N ASP A 188 5.03 -4.89 15.30
CA ASP A 188 5.88 -4.83 16.50
C ASP A 188 5.96 -3.40 17.07
N GLU A 189 6.21 -2.40 16.22
CA GLU A 189 6.24 -0.98 16.60
C GLU A 189 4.90 -0.49 17.16
N ARG A 190 3.79 -0.94 16.58
CA ARG A 190 2.44 -0.51 16.99
C ARG A 190 2.00 -1.15 18.31
N TYR A 191 2.31 -2.42 18.51
CA TYR A 191 1.68 -3.25 19.53
C TYR A 191 2.65 -3.89 20.53
N ALA A 192 3.96 -3.63 20.38
CA ALA A 192 5.04 -4.35 21.09
C ALA A 192 4.87 -5.87 21.02
N ARG A 193 4.32 -6.35 19.89
CA ARG A 193 3.93 -7.74 19.68
C ARG A 193 4.06 -8.11 18.22
N ARG A 194 4.76 -9.21 17.97
CA ARG A 194 4.83 -9.86 16.67
C ARG A 194 3.79 -10.97 16.56
N PRO A 195 3.28 -11.24 15.35
CA PRO A 195 2.45 -12.41 15.12
C PRO A 195 3.27 -13.70 15.33
N GLN A 196 2.65 -14.73 15.90
CA GLN A 196 3.30 -16.04 16.04
C GLN A 196 3.48 -16.69 14.67
N GLU A 197 2.47 -16.55 13.81
CA GLU A 197 2.45 -17.11 12.46
C GLU A 197 2.04 -16.05 11.43
N MET A 198 2.82 -15.95 10.35
CA MET A 198 2.52 -15.09 9.20
C MET A 198 2.20 -15.93 7.98
N LEU A 199 1.02 -15.70 7.41
CA LEU A 199 0.49 -16.41 6.26
C LEU A 199 0.48 -15.47 5.04
N VAL A 200 1.28 -15.77 4.03
CA VAL A 200 1.44 -14.92 2.83
C VAL A 200 1.47 -15.74 1.54
N ASP A 201 1.23 -15.09 0.40
CA ASP A 201 1.43 -15.77 -0.89
C ASP A 201 2.92 -15.98 -1.22
N GLY A 202 3.19 -16.79 -2.25
CA GLY A 202 4.55 -17.08 -2.68
C GLY A 202 5.31 -15.86 -3.26
N GLY A 203 4.60 -14.77 -3.58
CA GLY A 203 5.20 -13.50 -3.99
C GLY A 203 5.91 -12.76 -2.87
N PHE A 204 5.61 -13.08 -1.60
CA PHE A 204 6.30 -12.54 -0.42
C PHE A 204 7.53 -13.37 0.01
N ALA A 205 7.71 -14.58 -0.53
CA ALA A 205 8.69 -15.56 -0.06
C ALA A 205 10.15 -15.20 -0.42
N LYS A 206 10.64 -14.07 0.09
CA LYS A 206 12.04 -13.67 0.04
C LYS A 206 12.79 -14.36 1.19
N HIS A 207 13.82 -15.14 0.88
CA HIS A 207 14.58 -15.89 1.89
C HIS A 207 15.08 -14.99 3.03
N ASP A 208 15.68 -13.83 2.72
CA ASP A 208 16.14 -12.86 3.74
C ASP A 208 15.04 -12.45 4.71
N ASP A 209 13.79 -12.27 4.25
CA ASP A 209 12.67 -11.88 5.11
C ASP A 209 12.25 -13.04 6.00
N ILE A 210 12.21 -14.27 5.48
CA ILE A 210 11.89 -15.48 6.25
C ILE A 210 12.95 -15.69 7.34
N GLU A 211 14.22 -15.59 6.99
CA GLU A 211 15.34 -15.74 7.92
C GLU A 211 15.34 -14.68 9.02
N ARG A 212 15.10 -13.42 8.64
CA ARG A 212 15.03 -12.30 9.59
C ARG A 212 13.90 -12.47 10.61
N LEU A 213 12.79 -13.09 10.22
CA LEU A 213 11.60 -13.24 11.06
C LEU A 213 11.57 -14.55 11.87
N ALA A 214 12.26 -15.59 11.42
CA ALA A 214 12.26 -16.92 12.03
C ALA A 214 12.47 -16.96 13.56
N PRO A 215 13.30 -16.10 14.19
CA PRO A 215 13.45 -16.10 15.64
C PRO A 215 12.17 -15.75 16.41
N THR A 216 11.22 -15.06 15.79
CA THR A 216 10.02 -14.53 16.47
C THR A 216 8.69 -14.90 15.81
N THR A 217 8.73 -15.26 14.53
CA THR A 217 7.53 -15.46 13.71
C THR A 217 7.74 -16.60 12.73
N THR A 218 6.82 -17.55 12.76
CA THR A 218 6.78 -18.68 11.82
C THR A 218 6.10 -18.26 10.53
N VAL A 219 6.83 -18.32 9.41
CA VAL A 219 6.28 -17.94 8.09
C VAL A 219 5.70 -19.16 7.37
N TYR A 220 4.49 -19.00 6.84
CA TYR A 220 3.82 -19.90 5.91
C TYR A 220 3.66 -19.18 4.57
N ALA A 221 4.41 -19.65 3.58
CA ALA A 221 4.45 -19.10 2.23
C ALA A 221 4.67 -20.24 1.24
N PRO A 222 3.88 -20.35 0.16
CA PRO A 222 4.10 -21.37 -0.87
C PRO A 222 5.48 -21.29 -1.49
N LEU A 223 6.06 -22.45 -1.78
CA LEU A 223 7.33 -22.54 -2.46
C LEU A 223 7.20 -22.18 -3.94
N PRO A 224 8.24 -21.56 -4.54
CA PRO A 224 8.29 -21.41 -5.99
C PRO A 224 8.35 -22.79 -6.65
N LYS A 225 7.65 -22.94 -7.78
CA LYS A 225 7.70 -24.17 -8.56
C LYS A 225 9.14 -24.41 -9.05
N PRO A 226 9.71 -25.61 -8.82
CA PRO A 226 11.04 -25.94 -9.32
C PRO A 226 11.04 -25.96 -10.85
N LYS A 227 12.21 -25.69 -11.46
CA LYS A 227 12.39 -25.80 -12.92
C LYS A 227 12.32 -27.25 -13.38
N ASP A 228 12.87 -28.14 -12.58
CA ASP A 228 12.75 -29.59 -12.72
C ASP A 228 11.47 -30.05 -12.03
N ALA A 229 10.54 -30.64 -12.79
CA ALA A 229 9.23 -31.03 -12.30
C ALA A 229 9.29 -32.29 -11.41
N GLU A 230 10.32 -33.11 -11.56
CA GLU A 230 10.52 -34.33 -10.76
C GLU A 230 11.12 -34.04 -9.38
N ARG A 231 11.66 -32.83 -9.20
CA ARG A 231 12.27 -32.42 -7.93
C ARG A 231 11.18 -32.09 -6.91
N ASP A 232 11.24 -32.74 -5.75
CA ASP A 232 10.42 -32.38 -4.60
C ASP A 232 10.69 -30.93 -4.17
N PRO A 233 9.72 -30.01 -4.24
CA PRO A 233 9.89 -28.63 -3.78
C PRO A 233 10.14 -28.52 -2.27
N HIS A 234 9.69 -29.50 -1.48
CA HIS A 234 9.78 -29.51 -0.02
C HIS A 234 11.12 -30.02 0.52
N ALA A 235 11.95 -30.64 -0.33
CA ALA A 235 13.29 -31.06 0.01
C ALA A 235 14.23 -29.85 0.18
N ALA A 236 15.14 -29.93 1.15
CA ALA A 236 16.20 -28.94 1.36
C ALA A 236 17.18 -28.93 0.17
N LEU A 237 17.70 -27.74 -0.15
CA LEU A 237 18.72 -27.56 -1.18
C LEU A 237 20.12 -27.39 -0.54
N PRO A 238 21.20 -27.69 -1.28
CA PRO A 238 22.57 -27.59 -0.76
C PRO A 238 22.95 -26.21 -0.21
N ASP A 239 22.42 -25.15 -0.83
CA ASP A 239 22.70 -23.76 -0.47
C ASP A 239 21.66 -23.16 0.49
N ASP A 240 20.66 -23.95 0.94
CA ASP A 240 19.68 -23.46 1.90
C ASP A 240 20.34 -23.33 3.28
N SER A 241 20.03 -22.24 3.98
CA SER A 241 20.25 -22.17 5.43
C SER A 241 19.34 -23.16 6.16
N GLU A 242 19.66 -23.46 7.42
CA GLU A 242 18.82 -24.30 8.27
C GLU A 242 17.38 -23.78 8.35
N THR A 243 17.21 -22.45 8.44
CA THR A 243 15.91 -21.79 8.47
C THR A 243 15.11 -22.02 7.18
N ILE A 244 15.74 -21.88 6.03
CA ILE A 244 15.07 -22.08 4.74
C ILE A 244 14.73 -23.56 4.54
N ALA A 245 15.65 -24.47 4.85
CA ALA A 245 15.39 -25.91 4.81
C ALA A 245 14.20 -26.31 5.71
N ALA A 246 14.13 -25.76 6.93
CA ALA A 246 13.02 -25.98 7.85
C ALA A 246 11.69 -25.43 7.31
N TRP A 247 11.69 -24.24 6.69
CA TRP A 247 10.50 -23.68 6.03
C TRP A 247 10.02 -24.56 4.86
N ARG A 248 10.92 -25.08 4.01
CA ARG A 248 10.54 -25.99 2.90
C ARG A 248 9.84 -27.23 3.39
N LYS A 249 10.45 -27.90 4.38
CA LYS A 249 9.92 -29.11 5.01
C LYS A 249 8.56 -28.83 5.66
N ARG A 250 8.44 -27.72 6.41
CA ARG A 250 7.18 -27.30 7.05
C ARG A 250 6.05 -27.20 6.04
N MET A 251 6.27 -26.50 4.91
CA MET A 251 5.25 -26.32 3.87
C MET A 251 4.82 -27.62 3.17
N GLY A 252 5.55 -28.73 3.35
CA GLY A 252 5.16 -30.06 2.87
C GLY A 252 4.24 -30.83 3.81
N THR A 253 4.15 -30.42 5.08
CA THR A 253 3.33 -31.09 6.11
C THR A 253 1.84 -30.86 5.90
N ASP A 254 1.01 -31.81 6.33
CA ASP A 254 -0.44 -31.67 6.25
C ASP A 254 -0.97 -30.59 7.19
N GLU A 255 -0.34 -30.41 8.36
CA GLU A 255 -0.62 -29.30 9.27
C GLU A 255 -0.45 -27.94 8.59
N ALA A 256 0.67 -27.72 7.88
CA ALA A 256 0.90 -26.48 7.16
C ALA A 256 -0.09 -26.27 6.02
N LYS A 257 -0.54 -27.33 5.34
CA LYS A 257 -1.57 -27.24 4.30
C LYS A 257 -2.91 -26.81 4.90
N GLU A 258 -3.28 -27.33 6.06
CA GLU A 258 -4.50 -26.91 6.77
C GLU A 258 -4.42 -25.46 7.25
N ILE A 259 -3.33 -25.07 7.94
CA ILE A 259 -3.10 -23.69 8.36
C ILE A 259 -3.15 -22.72 7.16
N TYR A 260 -2.53 -23.09 6.04
CA TYR A 260 -2.46 -22.22 4.87
C TYR A 260 -3.83 -21.94 4.23
N LYS A 261 -4.86 -22.77 4.44
CA LYS A 261 -6.23 -22.49 3.97
C LYS A 261 -6.79 -21.20 4.57
N GLU A 262 -6.42 -20.88 5.82
CA GLU A 262 -6.83 -19.64 6.51
C GLU A 262 -6.34 -18.38 5.80
N ARG A 263 -5.20 -18.47 5.10
CA ARG A 263 -4.65 -17.36 4.30
C ARG A 263 -5.65 -16.90 3.26
N ALA A 264 -6.14 -17.84 2.46
CA ALA A 264 -7.08 -17.55 1.37
C ALA A 264 -8.42 -17.07 1.95
N ALA A 265 -8.95 -17.78 2.95
CA ALA A 265 -10.22 -17.43 3.59
C ALA A 265 -10.22 -16.02 4.21
N THR A 266 -9.08 -15.57 4.75
CA THR A 266 -8.96 -14.27 5.40
C THR A 266 -8.59 -13.17 4.40
N ALA A 267 -7.42 -13.28 3.77
CA ALA A 267 -6.85 -12.15 3.03
C ALA A 267 -7.62 -11.86 1.74
N GLU A 268 -8.07 -12.89 1.02
CA GLU A 268 -8.87 -12.69 -0.19
C GLU A 268 -10.26 -12.15 0.14
N CYS A 269 -10.85 -12.57 1.26
CA CYS A 269 -12.13 -12.05 1.74
C CYS A 269 -12.03 -10.55 2.05
N VAL A 270 -11.06 -10.14 2.87
CA VAL A 270 -10.88 -8.72 3.23
C VAL A 270 -10.56 -7.85 2.01
N ASN A 271 -9.72 -8.35 1.08
CA ASN A 271 -9.43 -7.66 -0.18
C ASN A 271 -10.67 -7.57 -1.10
N ALA A 272 -11.50 -8.61 -1.16
CA ALA A 272 -12.75 -8.59 -1.91
C ALA A 272 -13.75 -7.59 -1.32
N ILE A 273 -13.93 -7.58 0.00
CA ILE A 273 -14.76 -6.59 0.72
C ILE A 273 -14.26 -5.18 0.40
N ALA A 274 -12.94 -4.96 0.35
CA ALA A 274 -12.37 -3.66 0.01
C ALA A 274 -12.74 -3.19 -1.38
N ARG A 275 -12.67 -4.06 -2.38
CA ARG A 275 -13.10 -3.75 -3.74
C ARG A 275 -14.60 -3.49 -3.82
N ASN A 276 -15.41 -4.28 -3.11
CA ASN A 276 -16.87 -4.15 -3.10
C ASN A 276 -17.32 -2.87 -2.41
N ARG A 277 -16.52 -2.34 -1.47
CA ARG A 277 -16.71 -1.03 -0.84
C ARG A 277 -16.04 0.13 -1.61
N GLY A 278 -15.58 -0.12 -2.83
CA GLY A 278 -15.13 0.92 -3.76
C GLY A 278 -13.62 1.18 -3.81
N LEU A 279 -12.78 0.38 -3.13
CA LEU A 279 -11.31 0.51 -3.19
C LEU A 279 -10.73 -0.07 -4.50
N GLN A 280 -11.24 0.40 -5.64
CA GLN A 280 -10.81 0.00 -6.99
C GLN A 280 -9.89 1.05 -7.62
N ARG A 281 -10.08 2.31 -7.23
CA ARG A 281 -9.33 3.46 -7.70
C ARG A 281 -9.26 4.53 -6.62
N PHE A 282 -8.09 5.11 -6.44
CA PHE A 282 -7.93 6.33 -5.65
C PHE A 282 -8.36 7.56 -6.45
N ASN A 283 -9.02 8.48 -5.76
CA ASN A 283 -9.41 9.79 -6.29
C ASN A 283 -8.48 10.92 -5.79
N VAL A 284 -7.31 10.53 -5.28
CA VAL A 284 -6.28 11.40 -4.70
C VAL A 284 -4.93 11.03 -5.31
N CYS A 285 -4.01 11.99 -5.34
CA CYS A 285 -2.62 11.78 -5.81
C CYS A 285 -1.64 11.92 -4.64
N GLY A 286 -0.51 11.22 -4.72
CA GLY A 286 0.53 11.22 -3.69
C GLY A 286 0.33 10.16 -2.61
N LEU A 287 1.44 9.58 -2.15
CA LEU A 287 1.44 8.40 -1.29
C LEU A 287 0.74 8.64 0.05
N ASP A 288 1.01 9.78 0.70
CA ASP A 288 0.44 10.11 2.01
C ASP A 288 -1.09 10.22 1.98
N LYS A 289 -1.63 10.81 0.90
CA LYS A 289 -3.08 10.94 0.72
C LYS A 289 -3.71 9.57 0.45
N VAL A 290 -3.05 8.75 -0.36
CA VAL A 290 -3.49 7.38 -0.65
C VAL A 290 -3.48 6.53 0.63
N LYS A 291 -2.43 6.63 1.46
CA LYS A 291 -2.35 5.96 2.76
C LYS A 291 -3.45 6.41 3.71
N SER A 292 -3.78 7.71 3.74
CA SER A 292 -4.91 8.22 4.52
C SER A 292 -6.25 7.60 4.10
N VAL A 293 -6.49 7.44 2.79
CA VAL A 293 -7.70 6.76 2.28
C VAL A 293 -7.71 5.28 2.68
N LEU A 294 -6.56 4.59 2.65
CA LEU A 294 -6.46 3.20 3.09
C LEU A 294 -6.71 3.04 4.59
N LEU A 295 -6.21 3.97 5.41
CA LEU A 295 -6.46 3.98 6.85
C LEU A 295 -7.94 4.17 7.18
N TRP A 296 -8.63 5.07 6.48
CA TRP A 296 -10.09 5.19 6.58
C TRP A 296 -10.80 3.89 6.26
N TYR A 297 -10.37 3.20 5.21
CA TYR A 297 -10.91 1.91 4.83
C TYR A 297 -10.72 0.86 5.94
N ALA A 298 -9.50 0.75 6.48
CA ALA A 298 -9.18 -0.19 7.55
C ALA A 298 -9.97 0.10 8.83
N LEU A 299 -10.06 1.36 9.24
CA LEU A 299 -10.84 1.78 10.41
C LEU A 299 -12.33 1.48 10.26
N ALA A 300 -12.91 1.78 9.09
CA ALA A 300 -14.30 1.47 8.82
C ALA A 300 -14.55 -0.05 8.80
N HIS A 301 -13.64 -0.82 8.21
CA HIS A 301 -13.72 -2.28 8.23
C HIS A 301 -13.66 -2.84 9.65
N ASN A 302 -12.67 -2.40 10.43
CA ASN A 302 -12.50 -2.83 11.82
C ASN A 302 -13.72 -2.47 12.68
N LEU A 303 -14.27 -1.27 12.53
CA LEU A 303 -15.49 -0.87 13.23
C LEU A 303 -16.64 -1.84 12.96
N MET A 304 -16.82 -2.27 11.71
CA MET A 304 -17.85 -3.27 11.37
C MET A 304 -17.55 -4.64 12.00
N ARG A 305 -16.27 -5.07 12.04
CA ARG A 305 -15.89 -6.32 12.74
C ARG A 305 -16.12 -6.22 14.25
N MET A 306 -15.85 -5.06 14.85
CA MET A 306 -16.06 -4.86 16.29
C MET A 306 -17.53 -4.95 16.69
N LEU A 307 -18.45 -4.43 15.87
CA LEU A 307 -19.89 -4.56 16.13
C LEU A 307 -20.34 -6.02 16.18
N GLU A 308 -19.69 -6.90 15.40
CA GLU A 308 -19.99 -8.34 15.36
C GLU A 308 -19.29 -9.12 16.49
N LEU A 309 -18.02 -8.80 16.77
CA LEU A 309 -17.17 -9.59 17.66
C LEU A 309 -17.15 -9.11 19.12
N ALA A 310 -17.37 -7.81 19.34
CA ALA A 310 -17.20 -7.18 20.65
C ALA A 310 -18.11 -5.96 20.82
N PRO A 311 -19.45 -6.11 20.71
CA PRO A 311 -20.37 -4.98 20.85
C PRO A 311 -20.24 -4.26 22.20
N GLY A 312 -19.88 -4.98 23.27
CA GLY A 312 -19.64 -4.40 24.60
C GLY A 312 -18.48 -3.40 24.66
N VAL A 313 -17.42 -3.61 23.85
CA VAL A 313 -16.28 -2.68 23.75
C VAL A 313 -16.71 -1.35 23.12
N LEU A 314 -17.67 -1.39 22.20
CA LEU A 314 -18.22 -0.20 21.55
C LEU A 314 -19.21 0.56 22.42
N LEU A 315 -20.01 -0.17 23.22
CA LEU A 315 -21.10 0.39 24.01
C LEU A 315 -20.70 0.72 25.46
N GLY A 316 -19.42 0.50 25.83
CA GLY A 316 -18.94 0.72 27.20
C GLY A 316 -19.63 -0.18 28.23
N MET A 317 -20.17 -1.32 27.81
CA MET A 317 -20.83 -2.26 28.71
C MET A 317 -19.77 -3.20 29.31
N PRO A 318 -19.78 -3.44 30.64
CA PRO A 318 -18.85 -4.38 31.25
C PRO A 318 -19.04 -5.76 30.63
N ALA A 319 -17.93 -6.46 30.39
CA ALA A 319 -17.97 -7.83 29.89
C ALA A 319 -18.84 -8.67 30.84
N MET A 320 -19.90 -9.28 30.30
CA MET A 320 -20.68 -10.26 31.06
C MET A 320 -19.76 -11.46 31.32
N THR A 321 -19.35 -11.58 32.58
CA THR A 321 -18.57 -12.69 33.15
C THR A 321 -19.30 -14.01 33.05
#